data_AF-A0A0R2WLV0-F1
#
_entry.id   AF-A0A0R2WLV0-F1
#
_cell.length_a   1.000
_cell.length_b   1.000
_cell.length_c   1.000
_cell.angle_alpha   90.00
_cell.angle_beta   90.00
_cell.angle_gamma   90.00
#
_symmetry.space_group_name_H-M   'P 1'
#
loop_
_entity.id
_entity.type
_entity.pdbx_description
1 polymer ?
#
loop_
_entity_poly.entity_id
_entity_poly.type
_entity_poly.pdbx_seq_one_letter_code
_entity_poly.pdbx_strand_id
1 'polypeptide(L)'
;IICEEGFTGKPSTKVPECYKETIGVFERFTIMMSNYARLDFGESYFRSIGVLELVLEKMPVSISLGLWSTLLAYMISIPLGIRKAVRDGSQFDTWTSGAIIIGYAIPGFLFAIVLLVVFAGGSYVRWFPLRGLTSDGFVDMSLFGKAVDYLWHITLPVLASTISAFATLTLLTKNSFLDEIRKQYVMTARAKGLSEKSVLYGHVFRNAMLIVIASFPAVFIGVFFGGSLIIETIFSLDGLGRLGFEAAVSRDYPVVFGTLFVFGLLGLVVGIISDLMYVWIDPRIDFEGQG
;
A
#
# COMPACT_ATOMS: atom_id res chain seq x y z
N ILE A 1 33.48 -13.36 -11.43
CA ILE A 1 34.29 -14.51 -10.96
C ILE A 1 34.74 -15.20 -12.22
N ILE A 2 36.05 -15.33 -12.41
CA ILE A 2 36.62 -16.05 -13.55
C ILE A 2 37.18 -17.35 -13.00
N CYS A 3 36.90 -18.46 -13.69
CA CYS A 3 37.44 -19.77 -13.37
C CYS A 3 38.41 -20.20 -14.47
N GLU A 4 39.33 -21.09 -14.14
CA GLU A 4 40.31 -21.63 -15.09
C GLU A 4 39.64 -22.28 -16.32
N GLU A 5 40.36 -22.28 -17.45
CA GLU A 5 39.86 -22.83 -18.71
C GLU A 5 39.47 -24.31 -18.55
N GLY A 6 38.24 -24.65 -18.94
CA GLY A 6 37.67 -26.00 -18.81
C GLY A 6 36.79 -26.23 -17.58
N PHE A 7 36.57 -25.23 -16.72
CA PHE A 7 35.65 -25.34 -15.59
C PHE A 7 34.18 -25.46 -16.04
N THR A 8 33.51 -26.53 -15.63
CA THR A 8 32.10 -26.83 -16.00
C THR A 8 31.08 -26.55 -14.89
N GLY A 9 31.51 -25.98 -13.76
CA GLY A 9 30.64 -25.68 -12.61
C GLY A 9 30.06 -24.27 -12.63
N LYS A 10 29.23 -23.93 -11.62
CA LYS A 10 28.84 -22.53 -11.37
C LYS A 10 30.02 -21.77 -10.77
N PRO A 11 30.48 -20.66 -11.38
CA PRO A 11 31.59 -19.87 -10.85
C PRO A 11 31.31 -19.42 -9.41
N SER A 12 32.19 -19.76 -8.47
CA SER A 12 32.04 -19.41 -7.05
C SER A 12 33.39 -19.16 -6.40
N THR A 13 33.44 -18.24 -5.45
CA THR A 13 34.66 -17.90 -4.70
C THR A 13 35.05 -18.98 -3.68
N LYS A 14 34.21 -19.99 -3.51
CA LYS A 14 34.48 -21.16 -2.66
C LYS A 14 35.28 -22.24 -3.39
N VAL A 15 35.42 -22.11 -4.70
CA VAL A 15 36.09 -23.07 -5.58
C VAL A 15 37.53 -22.58 -5.82
N PRO A 16 38.57 -23.38 -5.54
CA PRO A 16 39.97 -22.98 -5.70
C PRO A 16 40.33 -22.50 -7.11
N GLU A 17 39.70 -23.10 -8.12
CA GLU A 17 39.89 -22.84 -9.54
C GLU A 17 39.25 -21.51 -10.01
N CYS A 18 38.62 -20.76 -9.11
CA CYS A 18 37.91 -19.52 -9.42
C CYS A 18 38.42 -18.34 -8.58
N TYR A 19 38.74 -17.22 -9.22
CA TYR A 19 39.21 -16.01 -8.55
C TYR A 19 38.34 -14.78 -8.86
N LYS A 20 38.46 -13.76 -8.01
CA LYS A 20 37.79 -12.46 -8.19
C LYS A 20 38.70 -11.54 -8.99
N GLU A 21 38.32 -11.28 -10.24
CA GLU A 21 38.93 -10.20 -11.01
C GLU A 21 38.29 -8.84 -10.67
N THR A 22 39.12 -7.81 -10.51
CA THR A 22 38.66 -6.44 -10.30
C THR A 22 38.39 -5.76 -11.63
N ILE A 23 37.13 -5.79 -12.07
CA ILE A 23 36.67 -5.01 -13.22
C ILE A 23 36.38 -3.55 -12.85
N GLY A 24 36.45 -2.66 -13.84
CA GLY A 24 36.22 -1.22 -13.70
C GLY A 24 34.79 -0.87 -13.25
N VAL A 25 34.60 0.30 -12.64
CA VAL A 25 33.29 0.72 -12.09
C VAL A 25 32.22 0.80 -13.18
N PHE A 26 32.56 1.33 -14.35
CA PHE A 26 31.62 1.44 -15.48
C PHE A 26 31.17 0.06 -15.97
N GLU A 27 32.10 -0.88 -16.12
CA GLU A 27 31.79 -2.25 -16.51
C GLU A 27 30.87 -2.93 -15.50
N ARG A 28 31.15 -2.81 -14.20
CA ARG A 28 30.27 -3.31 -13.12
C ARG A 28 28.87 -2.75 -13.22
N PHE A 29 28.75 -1.44 -13.46
CA PHE A 29 27.46 -0.78 -13.62
C PHE A 29 26.70 -1.31 -14.83
N THR A 30 27.35 -1.47 -15.98
CA THR A 30 26.71 -2.00 -17.19
C THR A 30 26.24 -3.45 -17.02
N ILE A 31 27.03 -4.29 -16.35
CA ILE A 31 26.63 -5.67 -16.00
C ILE A 31 25.42 -5.64 -15.07
N MET A 32 25.45 -4.81 -14.02
CA MET A 32 24.34 -4.65 -13.09
C MET A 32 23.05 -4.22 -13.79
N MET A 33 23.12 -3.20 -14.66
CA MET A 33 21.97 -2.74 -15.44
C MET A 33 21.45 -3.81 -16.40
N SER A 34 22.34 -4.53 -17.09
CA SER A 34 21.96 -5.66 -17.94
C SER A 34 21.24 -6.76 -17.15
N ASN A 35 21.72 -7.08 -15.95
CA ASN A 35 21.10 -8.08 -15.10
C ASN A 35 19.72 -7.63 -14.59
N TYR A 36 19.59 -6.37 -14.16
CA TYR A 36 18.30 -5.82 -13.73
C TYR A 36 17.27 -5.77 -14.86
N ALA A 37 17.69 -5.46 -16.09
CA ALA A 37 16.83 -5.51 -17.27
C ALA A 37 16.31 -6.93 -17.57
N ARG A 38 17.02 -7.97 -17.11
CA ARG A 38 16.62 -9.39 -17.20
C ARG A 38 15.97 -9.91 -15.92
N LEU A 39 15.68 -9.03 -14.96
CA LEU A 39 15.17 -9.36 -13.62
C LEU A 39 16.07 -10.33 -12.82
N ASP A 40 17.38 -10.32 -13.11
CA ASP A 40 18.38 -11.04 -12.35
C ASP A 40 19.01 -10.09 -11.32
N PHE A 41 18.65 -10.27 -10.05
CA PHE A 41 19.17 -9.50 -8.93
C PHE A 41 20.26 -10.27 -8.16
N GLY A 42 20.62 -11.47 -8.62
CA GLY A 42 21.55 -12.37 -7.94
C GLY A 42 20.95 -13.09 -6.74
N GLU A 43 21.83 -13.57 -5.88
CA GLU A 43 21.51 -14.32 -4.66
C GLU A 43 21.75 -13.46 -3.41
N SER A 44 20.95 -13.68 -2.38
CA SER A 44 21.18 -13.10 -1.05
C SER A 44 22.53 -13.54 -0.50
N TYR A 45 23.29 -12.59 0.05
CA TYR A 45 24.58 -12.88 0.67
C TYR A 45 24.48 -13.77 1.90
N PHE A 46 23.32 -13.75 2.56
CA PHE A 46 23.09 -14.50 3.80
C PHE A 46 22.20 -15.72 3.61
N ARG A 47 21.28 -15.70 2.63
CA ARG A 47 20.23 -16.72 2.50
C ARG A 47 20.47 -17.75 1.40
N SER A 48 21.50 -17.64 0.55
CA SER A 48 21.76 -18.60 -0.57
C SER A 48 20.53 -18.92 -1.43
N ILE A 49 19.60 -17.97 -1.49
CA ILE A 49 18.34 -18.02 -2.25
C ILE A 49 18.34 -16.82 -3.20
N GLY A 50 17.72 -17.00 -4.38
CA GLY A 50 17.57 -15.94 -5.37
C GLY A 50 16.76 -14.75 -4.81
N VAL A 51 17.22 -13.54 -5.10
CA VAL A 51 16.55 -12.32 -4.60
C VAL A 51 15.13 -12.19 -5.18
N LEU A 52 14.93 -12.53 -6.46
CA LEU A 52 13.61 -12.49 -7.08
C LEU A 52 12.62 -13.46 -6.40
N GLU A 53 13.09 -14.66 -6.03
CA GLU A 53 12.29 -15.65 -5.32
C GLU A 53 11.87 -15.13 -3.94
N LEU A 54 12.81 -14.58 -3.17
CA LEU A 54 12.51 -13.94 -1.88
C LEU A 54 11.49 -12.80 -2.04
N VAL A 55 11.65 -11.94 -3.05
CA VAL A 55 10.71 -10.85 -3.30
C VAL A 55 9.31 -11.40 -3.60
N LEU A 56 9.18 -12.35 -4.51
CA LEU A 56 7.89 -12.91 -4.90
C LEU A 56 7.20 -13.62 -3.73
N GLU A 57 7.97 -14.25 -2.84
CA GLU A 57 7.45 -14.88 -1.64
C GLU A 57 6.88 -13.86 -0.63
N LYS A 58 7.54 -12.71 -0.46
CA LYS A 58 7.13 -11.68 0.53
C LYS A 58 6.12 -10.67 -0.01
N MET A 59 6.02 -10.52 -1.32
CA MET A 59 5.14 -9.56 -1.98
C MET A 59 3.65 -9.67 -1.61
N PRO A 60 3.04 -10.87 -1.52
CA PRO A 60 1.62 -11.00 -1.19
C PRO A 60 1.26 -10.39 0.17
N VAL A 61 2.16 -10.46 1.15
CA VAL A 61 1.94 -9.89 2.49
C VAL A 61 1.78 -8.37 2.39
N SER A 62 2.74 -7.68 1.78
CA SER A 62 2.69 -6.23 1.64
C SER A 62 1.51 -5.77 0.79
N ILE A 63 1.22 -6.47 -0.32
CA ILE A 63 0.06 -6.14 -1.18
C ILE A 63 -1.24 -6.31 -0.39
N SER A 64 -1.36 -7.39 0.38
CA SER A 64 -2.57 -7.65 1.16
C SER A 64 -2.82 -6.56 2.20
N LEU A 65 -1.78 -6.12 2.91
CA LEU A 65 -1.86 -5.00 3.85
C LEU A 65 -2.28 -3.72 3.15
N GLY A 66 -1.60 -3.34 2.06
CA GLY A 66 -1.92 -2.15 1.29
C GLY A 66 -3.36 -2.17 0.77
N LEU A 67 -3.82 -3.31 0.26
CA LEU A 67 -5.15 -3.46 -0.32
C LEU A 67 -6.23 -3.38 0.75
N TRP A 68 -6.13 -4.16 1.83
CA TRP A 68 -7.13 -4.16 2.90
C TRP A 68 -7.22 -2.81 3.60
N SER A 69 -6.09 -2.14 3.85
CA SER A 69 -6.08 -0.80 4.43
C SER A 69 -6.67 0.26 3.51
N THR A 70 -6.41 0.17 2.21
CA THR A 70 -7.03 1.09 1.24
C THR A 70 -8.53 0.84 1.15
N LEU A 71 -8.97 -0.41 1.06
CA LEU A 71 -10.40 -0.76 1.01
C LEU A 71 -11.12 -0.31 2.28
N LEU A 72 -10.53 -0.53 3.46
CA LEU A 72 -11.11 -0.10 4.72
C LEU A 72 -11.17 1.43 4.82
N ALA A 73 -10.12 2.14 4.38
CA ALA A 73 -10.13 3.59 4.28
C ALA A 73 -11.31 4.08 3.43
N TYR A 74 -11.50 3.51 2.24
CA TYR A 74 -12.61 3.86 1.35
C TYR A 74 -13.98 3.56 1.99
N MET A 75 -14.13 2.40 2.61
CA MET A 75 -15.38 1.97 3.24
C MET A 75 -15.82 2.90 4.37
N ILE A 76 -14.87 3.49 5.11
CA ILE A 76 -15.18 4.40 6.23
C ILE A 76 -15.25 5.85 5.74
N SER A 77 -14.27 6.29 4.95
CA SER A 77 -14.12 7.68 4.53
C SER A 77 -15.18 8.13 3.54
N ILE A 78 -15.67 7.25 2.64
CA ILE A 78 -16.69 7.64 1.67
C ILE A 78 -18.02 7.97 2.36
N PRO A 79 -18.62 7.08 3.17
CA PRO A 79 -19.87 7.40 3.87
C PRO A 79 -19.73 8.61 4.79
N LEU A 80 -18.60 8.73 5.50
CA LEU A 80 -18.34 9.87 6.38
C LEU A 80 -18.22 11.17 5.59
N GLY A 81 -17.45 11.18 4.49
CA GLY A 81 -17.26 12.34 3.63
C GLY A 81 -18.57 12.81 2.98
N ILE A 82 -19.38 11.89 2.46
CA ILE A 82 -20.71 12.18 1.92
C ILE A 82 -21.60 12.79 2.99
N ARG A 83 -21.64 12.18 4.18
CA ARG A 83 -22.49 12.68 5.28
C ARG A 83 -22.05 14.07 5.76
N LYS A 84 -20.75 14.36 5.74
CA LYS A 84 -20.20 15.69 6.04
C LYS A 84 -20.56 16.70 4.96
N ALA A 85 -20.49 16.35 3.68
CA ALA A 85 -20.86 17.25 2.58
C ALA A 85 -22.36 17.60 2.60
N VAL A 86 -23.24 16.62 2.85
CA VAL A 86 -24.69 16.84 2.93
C VAL A 86 -25.08 17.69 4.14
N ARG A 87 -24.30 17.63 5.23
CA ARG A 87 -24.52 18.39 6.47
C ARG A 87 -23.42 19.40 6.73
N ASP A 88 -22.94 20.04 5.67
CA ASP A 88 -21.84 21.00 5.75
C ASP A 88 -22.20 22.17 6.67
N GLY A 89 -21.25 22.59 7.51
CA GLY A 89 -21.47 23.63 8.52
C GLY A 89 -22.31 23.21 9.74
N SER A 90 -22.82 21.98 9.79
CA SER A 90 -23.52 21.47 10.98
C SER A 90 -22.56 21.11 12.11
N GLN A 91 -23.08 20.98 13.35
CA GLN A 91 -22.29 20.49 14.48
C GLN A 91 -21.67 19.11 14.21
N PHE A 92 -22.33 18.24 13.45
CA PHE A 92 -21.78 16.95 13.04
C PHE A 92 -20.51 17.14 12.21
N ASP A 93 -20.53 18.07 11.25
CA ASP A 93 -19.37 18.38 10.42
C ASP A 93 -18.23 18.95 11.26
N THR A 94 -18.50 19.91 12.16
CA THR A 94 -17.50 20.50 13.05
C THR A 94 -16.84 19.46 13.95
N TRP A 95 -17.63 18.64 14.67
CA TRP A 95 -17.08 17.62 15.59
C TRP A 95 -16.31 16.53 14.85
N THR A 96 -16.84 16.03 13.74
CA THR A 96 -16.14 15.00 12.95
C THR A 96 -14.88 15.55 12.30
N SER A 97 -14.85 16.82 11.87
CA SER A 97 -13.62 17.48 11.38
C SER A 97 -12.57 17.55 12.48
N GLY A 98 -12.96 17.93 13.70
CA GLY A 98 -12.06 17.90 14.86
C GLY A 98 -11.48 16.51 15.11
N ALA A 99 -12.33 15.47 15.12
CA ALA A 99 -11.90 14.08 15.29
C ALA A 99 -10.95 13.62 14.17
N ILE A 100 -11.22 14.00 12.92
CA ILE A 100 -10.36 13.70 11.77
C ILE A 100 -8.99 14.37 11.92
N ILE A 101 -8.95 15.65 12.32
CA ILE A 101 -7.70 16.40 12.51
C ILE A 101 -6.87 15.79 13.65
N ILE A 102 -7.51 15.43 14.77
CA ILE A 102 -6.84 14.76 15.89
C ILE A 102 -6.29 13.41 15.44
N GLY A 103 -7.07 12.60 14.74
CA GLY A 103 -6.63 11.31 14.20
C GLY A 103 -5.46 11.45 13.22
N TYR A 104 -5.50 12.47 12.36
CA TYR A 104 -4.44 12.77 11.40
C TYR A 104 -3.13 13.20 12.08
N ALA A 105 -3.21 13.84 13.25
CA ALA A 105 -2.03 14.24 14.02
C ALA A 105 -1.29 13.03 14.63
N ILE A 106 -1.91 11.85 14.72
CA ILE A 106 -1.30 10.64 15.26
C ILE A 106 -0.52 9.94 14.12
N PRO A 107 0.82 9.80 14.23
CA PRO A 107 1.59 8.98 13.30
C PRO A 107 1.08 7.54 13.28
N GLY A 108 0.93 6.95 12.09
CA GLY A 108 0.36 5.61 11.93
C GLY A 108 1.10 4.53 12.73
N PHE A 109 2.43 4.63 12.84
CA PHE A 109 3.23 3.69 13.64
C PHE A 109 3.00 3.84 15.15
N LEU A 110 2.76 5.07 15.66
CA LEU A 110 2.42 5.26 17.07
C LEU A 110 1.04 4.68 17.35
N PHE A 111 0.09 4.88 16.43
CA PHE A 111 -1.22 4.25 16.52
C PHE A 111 -1.11 2.72 16.50
N ALA A 112 -0.23 2.15 15.66
CA ALA A 112 0.07 0.72 15.64
C ALA A 112 0.57 0.20 17.01
N ILE A 113 1.52 0.92 17.64
CA ILE A 113 2.04 0.55 18.97
C ILE A 113 0.93 0.60 20.02
N VAL A 114 0.09 1.64 20.01
CA VAL A 114 -1.06 1.74 20.93
C VAL A 114 -2.00 0.56 20.74
N LEU A 115 -2.37 0.23 19.49
CA LEU A 115 -3.22 -0.92 19.18
C LEU A 115 -2.61 -2.23 19.68
N LEU A 116 -1.31 -2.43 19.46
CA LEU A 116 -0.60 -3.62 19.91
C LEU A 116 -0.62 -3.72 21.44
N VAL A 117 -0.23 -2.67 22.17
CA VAL A 117 -0.18 -2.68 23.64
C VAL A 117 -1.55 -2.92 24.27
N VAL A 118 -2.59 -2.28 23.76
CA VAL A 118 -3.94 -2.35 24.34
C VAL A 118 -4.64 -3.67 24.01
N PHE A 119 -4.54 -4.14 22.76
CA PHE A 119 -5.38 -5.23 22.26
C PHE A 119 -4.66 -6.57 22.06
N ALA A 120 -3.33 -6.58 22.01
CA ALA A 120 -2.53 -7.79 21.78
C ALA A 120 -1.49 -8.05 22.88
N GLY A 121 -0.97 -7.00 23.52
CA GLY A 121 0.12 -7.01 24.50
C GLY A 121 -0.13 -7.85 25.76
N GLY A 122 -1.40 -8.13 26.08
CA GLY A 122 -1.79 -8.84 27.30
C GLY A 122 -1.70 -8.00 28.58
N SER A 123 -1.15 -6.78 28.52
CA SER A 123 -1.15 -5.84 29.65
C SER A 123 -2.53 -5.27 29.96
N TYR A 124 -3.43 -5.23 28.97
CA TYR A 124 -4.81 -4.78 29.13
C TYR A 124 -5.78 -5.83 28.63
N VAL A 125 -5.80 -6.05 27.31
CA VAL A 125 -6.69 -7.00 26.64
C VAL A 125 -5.86 -7.84 25.67
N ARG A 126 -6.26 -9.11 25.48
CA ARG A 126 -5.61 -10.05 24.56
C ARG A 126 -6.65 -10.58 23.56
N TRP A 127 -7.25 -9.66 22.82
CA TRP A 127 -8.23 -10.00 21.80
C TRP A 127 -7.59 -10.38 20.48
N PHE A 128 -6.41 -9.86 20.17
CA PHE A 128 -5.75 -10.04 18.89
C PHE A 128 -4.35 -10.63 19.06
N PRO A 129 -3.82 -11.29 18.02
CA PRO A 129 -2.47 -11.82 18.02
C PRO A 129 -1.43 -10.70 17.96
N LEU A 130 -0.25 -10.98 18.51
CA LEU A 130 0.87 -10.04 18.57
C LEU A 130 1.65 -9.94 17.27
N ARG A 131 1.67 -11.02 16.49
CA ARG A 131 2.52 -11.17 15.30
C ARG A 131 1.99 -12.23 14.35
N GLY A 132 2.48 -12.16 13.11
CA GLY A 132 2.15 -13.10 12.05
C GLY A 132 0.78 -12.85 11.43
N LEU A 133 0.51 -13.50 10.30
CA LEU A 133 -0.77 -13.41 9.57
C LEU A 133 -1.69 -14.62 9.78
N THR A 134 -1.19 -15.69 10.40
CA THR A 134 -1.92 -16.94 10.57
C THR A 134 -1.45 -17.66 11.82
N SER A 135 -2.36 -18.40 12.46
CA SER A 135 -2.05 -19.28 13.59
C SER A 135 -1.27 -20.54 13.19
N ASP A 136 -0.66 -21.19 14.18
CA ASP A 136 -0.13 -22.55 14.03
C ASP A 136 -1.26 -23.50 13.62
N GLY A 137 -0.98 -24.39 12.65
CA GLY A 137 -1.99 -25.32 12.09
C GLY A 137 -2.94 -24.70 11.06
N PHE A 138 -2.67 -23.48 10.57
CA PHE A 138 -3.48 -22.82 9.52
C PHE A 138 -3.76 -23.74 8.31
N VAL A 139 -2.78 -24.55 7.90
CA VAL A 139 -2.88 -25.44 6.75
C VAL A 139 -4.03 -26.45 6.90
N ASP A 140 -4.24 -26.95 8.12
CA ASP A 140 -5.23 -28.00 8.44
C ASP A 140 -6.64 -27.43 8.72
N MET A 141 -6.79 -26.11 8.79
CA MET A 141 -8.07 -25.46 9.04
C MET A 141 -9.00 -25.55 7.81
N SER A 142 -10.31 -25.56 8.07
CA SER A 142 -11.33 -25.39 7.02
C SER A 142 -11.18 -24.04 6.33
N LEU A 143 -11.70 -23.89 5.11
CA LEU A 143 -11.63 -22.62 4.37
C LEU A 143 -12.21 -21.43 5.16
N PHE A 144 -13.32 -21.66 5.87
CA PHE A 144 -13.90 -20.64 6.74
C PHE A 144 -13.00 -20.33 7.93
N GLY A 145 -12.42 -21.35 8.56
CA GLY A 145 -11.45 -21.17 9.65
C GLY A 145 -10.23 -20.36 9.22
N LYS A 146 -9.67 -20.66 8.04
CA LYS A 146 -8.57 -19.91 7.42
C LYS A 146 -8.92 -18.44 7.22
N ALA A 147 -10.11 -18.14 6.68
CA ALA A 147 -10.53 -16.76 6.46
C ALA A 147 -10.68 -15.98 7.77
N VAL A 148 -11.32 -16.59 8.78
CA VAL A 148 -11.49 -15.97 10.10
C VAL A 148 -10.15 -15.75 10.79
N ASP A 149 -9.27 -16.75 10.78
CA ASP A 149 -7.94 -16.68 11.38
C ASP A 149 -7.10 -15.57 10.73
N TYR A 150 -7.07 -15.52 9.39
CA TYR A 150 -6.37 -14.49 8.65
C TYR A 150 -6.93 -13.08 8.94
N LEU A 151 -8.25 -12.90 8.91
CA LEU A 151 -8.88 -11.61 9.22
C LEU A 151 -8.59 -11.18 10.65
N TRP A 152 -8.57 -12.12 11.58
CA TRP A 152 -8.22 -11.87 12.97
C TRP A 152 -6.79 -11.36 13.11
N HIS A 153 -5.82 -11.96 12.41
CA HIS A 153 -4.42 -11.53 12.46
C HIS A 153 -4.17 -10.18 11.77
N ILE A 154 -4.80 -9.95 10.62
CA ILE A 154 -4.54 -8.76 9.82
C ILE A 154 -5.27 -7.50 10.34
N THR A 155 -6.24 -7.66 11.23
CA THR A 155 -7.10 -6.56 11.71
C THR A 155 -6.30 -5.38 12.28
N LEU A 156 -5.40 -5.62 13.24
CA LEU A 156 -4.63 -4.52 13.87
C LEU A 156 -3.66 -3.84 12.88
N PRO A 157 -2.85 -4.58 12.10
CA PRO A 157 -2.03 -3.98 11.04
C PRO A 157 -2.82 -3.11 10.06
N VAL A 158 -4.01 -3.58 9.65
CA VAL A 158 -4.85 -2.88 8.68
C VAL A 158 -5.47 -1.62 9.29
N LEU A 159 -5.98 -1.70 10.52
CA LEU A 159 -6.50 -0.54 11.25
C LEU A 159 -5.42 0.52 11.45
N ALA A 160 -4.21 0.10 11.84
CA ALA A 160 -3.08 0.98 12.03
C ALA A 160 -2.72 1.73 10.74
N SER A 161 -2.67 1.02 9.61
CA SER A 161 -2.31 1.59 8.31
C SER A 161 -3.43 2.45 7.70
N THR A 162 -4.69 2.18 8.06
CA THR A 162 -5.86 2.93 7.55
C THR A 162 -5.86 4.39 8.01
N ILE A 163 -5.33 4.68 9.20
CA ILE A 163 -5.33 6.04 9.76
C ILE A 163 -4.60 7.05 8.86
N SER A 164 -3.57 6.58 8.13
CA SER A 164 -2.74 7.40 7.24
C SER A 164 -3.53 7.95 6.04
N ALA A 165 -4.48 7.19 5.52
CA ALA A 165 -5.30 7.61 4.37
C ALA A 165 -6.65 8.20 4.80
N PHE A 166 -7.15 7.85 5.98
CA PHE A 166 -8.50 8.16 6.44
C PHE A 166 -8.83 9.65 6.39
N ALA A 167 -7.95 10.52 6.88
CA ALA A 167 -8.22 11.96 6.94
C ALA A 167 -8.30 12.58 5.54
N THR A 168 -7.27 12.35 4.72
CA THR A 168 -7.16 12.88 3.36
C THR A 168 -8.33 12.42 2.49
N LEU A 169 -8.67 11.12 2.55
CA LEU A 169 -9.75 10.56 1.75
C LEU A 169 -11.14 11.06 2.16
N THR A 170 -11.36 11.24 3.47
CA THR A 170 -12.64 11.77 3.98
C THR A 170 -12.84 13.21 3.53
N LEU A 171 -11.79 14.04 3.61
CA LEU A 171 -11.83 15.43 3.18
C LEU A 171 -11.94 15.56 1.66
N LEU A 172 -11.20 14.73 0.90
CA LEU A 172 -11.33 14.65 -0.55
C LEU A 172 -12.77 14.33 -0.95
N THR A 173 -13.37 13.32 -0.32
CA THR A 173 -14.77 12.95 -0.58
C THR A 173 -15.72 14.09 -0.22
N LYS A 174 -15.53 14.73 0.95
CA LYS A 174 -16.37 15.87 1.37
C LYS A 174 -16.32 16.99 0.32
N ASN A 175 -15.12 17.40 -0.07
CA ASN A 175 -14.92 18.53 -0.97
C ASN A 175 -15.46 18.23 -2.37
N SER A 176 -15.19 17.03 -2.91
CA SER A 176 -15.74 16.60 -4.20
C SER A 176 -17.27 16.65 -4.23
N PHE A 177 -17.94 16.19 -3.17
CA PHE A 177 -19.40 16.27 -3.09
C PHE A 177 -19.89 17.72 -2.95
N LEU A 178 -19.20 18.57 -2.20
CA LEU A 178 -19.58 19.99 -2.06
C LEU A 178 -19.47 20.75 -3.37
N ASP A 179 -18.44 20.47 -4.17
CA ASP A 179 -18.24 21.10 -5.47
C ASP A 179 -19.35 20.71 -6.45
N GLU A 180 -19.74 19.43 -6.49
CA GLU A 180 -20.86 18.99 -7.33
C GLU A 180 -22.22 19.54 -6.88
N ILE A 181 -22.50 19.60 -5.57
CA ILE A 181 -23.77 20.11 -5.02
C ILE A 181 -24.06 21.56 -5.45
N ARG A 182 -23.01 22.36 -5.68
CA ARG A 182 -23.11 23.78 -6.05
C ARG A 182 -23.29 24.03 -7.55
N LYS A 183 -23.27 22.99 -8.39
CA LYS A 183 -23.35 23.14 -9.86
C LYS A 183 -24.79 23.38 -10.35
N GLN A 184 -24.89 24.04 -11.51
CA GLN A 184 -26.17 24.42 -12.13
C GLN A 184 -27.08 23.23 -12.42
N TYR A 185 -26.54 22.09 -12.86
CA TYR A 185 -27.36 20.90 -13.15
C TYR A 185 -28.09 20.37 -11.89
N VAL A 186 -27.51 20.56 -10.70
CA VAL A 186 -28.12 20.20 -9.42
C VAL A 186 -29.27 21.15 -9.10
N MET A 187 -29.07 22.47 -9.30
CA MET A 187 -30.12 23.48 -9.13
C MET A 187 -31.29 23.22 -10.09
N THR A 188 -31.02 22.87 -11.35
CA THR A 188 -32.06 22.51 -12.32
C THR A 188 -32.81 21.24 -11.91
N ALA A 189 -32.11 20.21 -11.40
CA ALA A 189 -32.76 19.00 -10.91
C ALA A 189 -33.70 19.29 -9.72
N ARG A 190 -33.26 20.13 -8.77
CA ARG A 190 -34.11 20.62 -7.67
C ARG A 190 -35.32 21.41 -8.17
N ALA A 191 -35.12 22.31 -9.14
CA ALA A 191 -36.21 23.10 -9.74
C ALA A 191 -37.25 22.24 -10.47
N LYS A 192 -36.85 21.07 -10.98
CA LYS A 192 -37.75 20.06 -11.56
C LYS A 192 -38.53 19.25 -10.50
N GLY A 193 -38.35 19.52 -9.21
CA GLY A 193 -39.08 18.87 -8.12
C GLY A 193 -38.50 17.54 -7.65
N LEU A 194 -37.25 17.19 -8.03
CA LEU A 194 -36.60 15.99 -7.53
C LEU A 194 -36.31 16.10 -6.03
N SER A 195 -36.51 15.01 -5.29
CA SER A 195 -36.16 14.94 -3.86
C SER A 195 -34.64 15.01 -3.64
N GLU A 196 -34.19 15.54 -2.50
CA GLU A 196 -32.76 15.65 -2.17
C GLU A 196 -32.01 14.31 -2.26
N LYS A 197 -32.66 13.18 -1.91
CA LYS A 197 -32.07 11.84 -2.08
C LYS A 197 -31.86 11.49 -3.56
N SER A 198 -32.83 11.81 -4.41
CA SER A 198 -32.75 11.54 -5.85
C SER A 198 -31.68 12.42 -6.50
N VAL A 199 -31.58 13.68 -6.08
CA VAL A 199 -30.53 14.61 -6.52
C VAL A 199 -29.15 14.11 -6.09
N LEU A 200 -28.99 13.72 -4.81
CA LEU A 200 -27.73 13.22 -4.27
C LEU A 200 -27.25 11.96 -4.99
N TYR A 201 -28.04 10.88 -4.99
CA TYR A 201 -27.59 9.61 -5.54
C TYR A 201 -27.68 9.53 -7.07
N GLY A 202 -28.61 10.26 -7.69
CA GLY A 202 -28.81 10.24 -9.14
C GLY A 202 -27.91 11.20 -9.92
N HIS A 203 -27.57 12.35 -9.35
CA HIS A 203 -26.83 13.41 -10.05
C HIS A 203 -25.49 13.77 -9.42
N VAL A 204 -25.43 13.94 -8.09
CA VAL A 204 -24.20 14.38 -7.41
C VAL A 204 -23.21 13.21 -7.27
N PHE A 205 -23.66 12.09 -6.73
CA PHE A 205 -22.82 10.93 -6.40
C PHE A 205 -22.03 10.43 -7.60
N ARG A 206 -22.69 10.30 -8.77
CA ARG A 206 -22.05 9.80 -9.99
C ARG A 206 -20.86 10.65 -10.43
N ASN A 207 -20.94 11.97 -10.30
CA ASN A 207 -19.88 12.89 -10.72
C ASN A 207 -18.82 13.06 -9.61
N ALA A 208 -19.25 13.22 -8.35
CA ALA A 208 -18.34 13.44 -7.23
C ALA A 208 -17.45 12.21 -6.94
N MET A 209 -17.96 10.99 -7.21
CA MET A 209 -17.20 9.76 -7.00
C MET A 209 -16.09 9.54 -8.04
N LEU A 210 -16.11 10.23 -9.18
CA LEU A 210 -15.08 10.06 -10.22
C LEU A 210 -13.69 10.34 -9.67
N ILE A 211 -13.51 11.49 -9.00
CA ILE A 211 -12.24 11.89 -8.37
C ILE A 211 -11.85 10.91 -7.26
N VAL A 212 -12.82 10.48 -6.45
CA VAL A 212 -12.58 9.57 -5.33
C VAL A 212 -12.08 8.22 -5.84
N ILE A 213 -12.74 7.64 -6.85
CA ILE A 213 -12.34 6.35 -7.42
C ILE A 213 -11.01 6.47 -8.16
N ALA A 214 -10.81 7.53 -8.93
CA ALA A 214 -9.56 7.76 -9.65
C ALA A 214 -8.35 7.90 -8.71
N SER A 215 -8.56 8.36 -7.47
CA SER A 215 -7.51 8.44 -6.46
C SER A 215 -7.07 7.09 -5.85
N PHE A 216 -7.77 5.98 -6.16
CA PHE A 216 -7.50 4.68 -5.53
C PHE A 216 -6.06 4.19 -5.69
N PRO A 217 -5.45 4.20 -6.90
CA PRO A 217 -4.09 3.73 -7.08
C PRO A 217 -3.07 4.57 -6.29
N ALA A 218 -3.24 5.90 -6.28
CA ALA A 218 -2.37 6.80 -5.53
C ALA A 218 -2.47 6.57 -4.01
N VAL A 219 -3.69 6.39 -3.48
CA VAL A 219 -3.89 6.05 -2.06
C VAL A 219 -3.27 4.68 -1.75
N PHE A 220 -3.47 3.69 -2.62
CA PHE A 220 -2.88 2.36 -2.46
C PHE A 220 -1.35 2.42 -2.39
N ILE A 221 -0.68 3.14 -3.31
CA ILE A 221 0.77 3.36 -3.24
C ILE A 221 1.15 4.02 -1.91
N GLY A 222 0.47 5.11 -1.54
CA GLY A 222 0.78 5.84 -0.31
C GLY A 222 0.73 4.95 0.94
N VAL A 223 -0.29 4.10 1.03
CA VAL A 223 -0.45 3.14 2.13
C VAL A 223 0.55 1.98 2.02
N PHE A 224 0.75 1.43 0.82
CA PHE A 224 1.69 0.34 0.57
C PHE A 224 3.11 0.74 0.95
N PHE A 225 3.59 1.90 0.52
CA PHE A 225 4.94 2.37 0.86
C PHE A 225 5.07 2.91 2.27
N GLY A 226 4.10 3.72 2.72
CA GLY A 226 4.14 4.34 4.05
C GLY A 226 3.90 3.35 5.19
N GLY A 227 3.10 2.31 4.94
CA GLY A 227 2.72 1.29 5.90
C GLY A 227 3.64 0.07 5.87
N SER A 228 4.02 -0.46 4.70
CA SER A 228 4.69 -1.78 4.58
C SER A 228 5.90 -1.91 5.50
N LEU A 229 6.89 -1.01 5.43
CA LEU A 229 8.11 -1.20 6.21
C LEU A 229 7.85 -1.15 7.73
N ILE A 230 7.22 -0.09 8.23
CA ILE A 230 7.11 0.14 9.67
C ILE A 230 6.05 -0.77 10.30
N ILE A 231 4.89 -0.91 9.65
CA ILE A 231 3.80 -1.75 10.17
C ILE A 231 4.19 -3.23 10.11
N GLU A 232 4.83 -3.70 9.02
CA GLU A 232 5.32 -5.08 8.98
C GLU A 232 6.40 -5.33 10.03
N THR A 233 7.27 -4.35 10.33
CA THR A 233 8.25 -4.50 11.40
C THR A 233 7.59 -4.58 12.78
N ILE A 234 6.64 -3.69 13.09
CA ILE A 234 5.94 -3.66 14.39
C ILE A 234 5.17 -4.95 14.64
N PHE A 235 4.42 -5.44 13.65
CA PHE A 235 3.63 -6.67 13.77
C PHE A 235 4.41 -7.93 13.36
N SER A 236 5.72 -7.80 13.11
CA SER A 236 6.59 -8.91 12.68
C SER A 236 6.02 -9.71 11.50
N LEU A 237 5.45 -9.01 10.51
CA LEU A 237 4.90 -9.59 9.30
C LEU A 237 6.00 -9.80 8.27
N ASP A 238 5.94 -10.91 7.55
CA ASP A 238 6.97 -11.33 6.61
C ASP A 238 6.71 -10.76 5.21
N GLY A 239 6.80 -9.43 5.08
CA GLY A 239 6.53 -8.69 3.84
C GLY A 239 7.78 -8.05 3.22
N LEU A 240 7.59 -7.43 2.06
CA LEU A 240 8.64 -6.75 1.29
C LEU A 240 9.26 -5.58 2.05
N GLY A 241 8.45 -4.82 2.80
CA GLY A 241 8.93 -3.69 3.57
C GLY A 241 9.92 -4.14 4.64
N ARG A 242 9.55 -5.18 5.39
CA ARG A 242 10.43 -5.80 6.38
C ARG A 242 11.66 -6.46 5.75
N LEU A 243 11.51 -7.17 4.63
CA LEU A 243 12.64 -7.76 3.90
C LEU A 243 13.68 -6.71 3.51
N GLY A 244 13.24 -5.60 2.93
CA GLY A 244 14.12 -4.49 2.56
C GLY A 244 14.82 -3.86 3.77
N PHE A 245 14.10 -3.70 4.88
CA PHE A 245 14.66 -3.20 6.14
C PHE A 245 15.74 -4.13 6.72
N GLU A 246 15.44 -5.42 6.85
CA GLU A 246 16.39 -6.42 7.37
C GLU A 246 17.63 -6.53 6.48
N ALA A 247 17.46 -6.48 5.16
CA ALA A 247 18.54 -6.48 4.20
C ALA A 247 19.44 -5.24 4.33
N ALA A 248 18.85 -4.06 4.55
CA ALA A 248 19.61 -2.82 4.75
C ALA A 248 20.44 -2.87 6.04
N VAL A 249 19.86 -3.36 7.14
CA VAL A 249 20.56 -3.49 8.43
C VAL A 249 21.68 -4.53 8.36
N SER A 250 21.44 -5.67 7.70
CA SER A 250 22.43 -6.74 7.53
C SER A 250 23.44 -6.48 6.40
N ARG A 251 23.25 -5.41 5.61
CA ARG A 251 24.06 -5.07 4.44
C ARG A 251 24.03 -6.15 3.35
N ASP A 252 22.87 -6.79 3.16
CA ASP A 252 22.61 -7.70 2.04
C ASP A 252 22.27 -6.91 0.78
N TYR A 253 23.29 -6.35 0.14
CA TYR A 253 23.13 -5.43 -0.99
C TYR A 253 22.28 -5.98 -2.17
N PRO A 254 22.43 -7.26 -2.61
CA PRO A 254 21.56 -7.83 -3.63
C PRO A 254 20.07 -7.71 -3.28
N VAL A 255 19.70 -8.05 -2.04
CA VAL A 255 18.31 -7.96 -1.56
C VAL A 255 17.86 -6.51 -1.42
N VAL A 256 18.72 -5.61 -0.92
CA VAL A 256 18.41 -4.16 -0.84
C VAL A 256 18.09 -3.59 -2.23
N PHE A 257 18.96 -3.83 -3.22
CA PHE A 257 18.73 -3.29 -4.55
C PHE A 257 17.56 -3.97 -5.27
N GLY A 258 17.38 -5.29 -5.10
CA GLY A 258 16.24 -6.00 -5.66
C GLY A 258 14.90 -5.50 -5.09
N THR A 259 14.81 -5.32 -3.77
CA THR A 259 13.61 -4.77 -3.13
C THR A 259 13.33 -3.33 -3.56
N LEU A 260 14.36 -2.46 -3.63
CA LEU A 260 14.22 -1.09 -4.14
C LEU A 260 13.76 -1.04 -5.60
N PHE A 261 14.31 -1.90 -6.46
CA PHE A 261 13.91 -2.00 -7.86
C PHE A 261 12.44 -2.41 -7.97
N VAL A 262 12.03 -3.43 -7.22
CA VAL A 262 10.64 -3.93 -7.24
C VAL A 262 9.67 -2.89 -6.70
N PHE A 263 10.03 -2.20 -5.62
CA PHE A 263 9.27 -1.06 -5.13
C PHE A 263 9.10 0.00 -6.22
N GLY A 264 10.19 0.44 -6.86
CA GLY A 264 10.14 1.41 -7.96
C GLY A 264 9.26 0.94 -9.12
N LEU A 265 9.39 -0.32 -9.53
CA LEU A 265 8.61 -0.92 -10.61
C LEU A 265 7.12 -0.98 -10.25
N LEU A 266 6.76 -1.42 -9.05
CA LEU A 266 5.38 -1.44 -8.57
C LEU A 266 4.80 -0.01 -8.49
N GLY A 267 5.57 0.95 -7.98
CA GLY A 267 5.18 2.35 -7.96
C GLY A 267 4.91 2.90 -9.37
N LEU A 268 5.79 2.60 -10.33
CA LEU A 268 5.61 2.98 -11.73
C LEU A 268 4.36 2.35 -12.34
N VAL A 269 4.18 1.03 -12.18
CA VAL A 269 3.03 0.30 -12.72
C VAL A 269 1.72 0.83 -12.14
N VAL A 270 1.65 1.03 -10.83
CA VAL A 270 0.44 1.55 -10.18
C VAL A 270 0.22 3.03 -10.53
N GLY A 271 1.28 3.81 -10.75
CA GLY A 271 1.20 5.17 -11.27
C GLY A 271 0.57 5.22 -12.66
N ILE A 272 1.06 4.39 -13.59
CA ILE A 272 0.47 4.26 -14.94
C ILE A 272 -1.00 3.83 -14.86
N ILE A 273 -1.33 2.88 -13.97
CA ILE A 273 -2.73 2.48 -13.73
C ILE A 273 -3.56 3.68 -13.23
N SER A 274 -2.99 4.52 -12.36
CA SER A 274 -3.63 5.76 -11.90
C SER A 274 -3.96 6.68 -13.06
N ASP A 275 -2.98 6.97 -13.92
CA ASP A 275 -3.15 7.89 -15.05
C ASP A 275 -4.21 7.37 -16.03
N LEU A 276 -4.18 6.07 -16.34
CA LEU A 276 -5.18 5.42 -17.18
C LEU A 276 -6.58 5.44 -16.54
N MET A 277 -6.66 5.24 -15.23
CA MET A 277 -7.94 5.34 -14.49
C MET A 277 -8.51 6.75 -14.56
N TYR A 278 -7.69 7.80 -14.44
CA TYR A 278 -8.14 9.19 -14.57
C TYR A 278 -8.80 9.43 -15.93
N VAL A 279 -8.13 9.04 -17.02
CA VAL A 279 -8.64 9.20 -18.40
C VAL A 279 -9.90 8.37 -18.64
N TRP A 280 -9.93 7.14 -18.13
CA TRP A 280 -11.06 6.23 -18.37
C TRP A 280 -12.32 6.66 -17.61
N ILE A 281 -12.16 7.17 -16.38
CA ILE A 281 -13.25 7.60 -15.51
C ILE A 281 -13.79 8.96 -15.93
N ASP A 282 -12.93 9.91 -16.30
CA ASP A 282 -13.33 11.21 -16.83
C ASP A 282 -12.63 11.51 -18.18
N PRO A 283 -13.23 11.13 -19.32
CA PRO A 283 -12.65 11.33 -20.64
C PRO A 283 -12.60 12.81 -21.07
N ARG A 284 -13.05 13.75 -20.21
CA ARG A 284 -12.90 15.20 -20.42
C ARG A 284 -11.52 15.70 -19.97
N ILE A 285 -10.77 14.89 -19.24
CA ILE A 285 -9.38 15.16 -18.87
C ILE A 285 -8.53 14.82 -20.08
N ASP A 286 -8.22 15.84 -20.87
CA ASP A 286 -7.30 15.75 -22.00
C ASP A 286 -5.92 16.26 -21.56
N PHE A 287 -4.88 15.42 -21.70
CA PHE A 287 -3.50 15.78 -21.36
C PHE A 287 -2.86 16.74 -22.39
N GLU A 288 -3.58 17.08 -23.47
CA GLU A 288 -3.12 18.01 -24.51
C GLU A 288 -3.14 19.50 -24.08
N GLY A 289 -3.54 19.81 -22.83
CA GLY A 289 -3.82 21.18 -22.38
C GLY A 289 -2.81 21.86 -21.45
N GLN A 290 -1.54 21.43 -21.37
CA GLN A 290 -0.49 22.18 -20.69
C GLN A 290 0.81 22.18 -21.52
N GLY A 291 0.87 23.11 -22.48
CA GLY A 291 2.11 23.61 -23.08
C GLY A 291 2.54 24.93 -22.46
#